data_AF-A0A495YG91-F1
#
_entry.id   AF-A0A495YG91-F1
#
_cell.length_a   1.000
_cell.length_b   1.000
_cell.length_c   1.000
_cell.angle_alpha   90.00
_cell.angle_beta   90.00
_cell.angle_gamma   90.00
#
_symmetry.space_group_name_H-M   'P 1'
#
loop_
_entity.id
_entity.type
_entity.pdbx_description
1 polymer ?
#
loop_
_entity_poly.entity_id
_entity_poly.type
_entity_poly.pdbx_seq_one_letter_code
_entity_poly.pdbx_strand_id
1 'polypeptide(L)'
;MRTLVDEHAHLRAADDHLRIALRLVSAQEDRVARGRAAGLDTELSEELLCTMRAILQSLIAHRNAICRAIEVEGQSPCARAKSAAHSINRRVTA
;
A
#
# COMPACT_ATOMS: atom_id res chain seq x y z
N MET A 1 -15.77 -6.05 -14.27
CA MET A 1 -14.62 -5.45 -14.97
C MET A 1 -14.33 -4.03 -14.46
N ARG A 2 -15.33 -3.23 -14.06
CA ARG A 2 -15.10 -1.93 -13.38
C ARG A 2 -14.54 -2.04 -11.95
N THR A 3 -14.97 -3.02 -11.15
CA THR A 3 -14.52 -3.24 -9.75
C THR A 3 -13.01 -3.48 -9.65
N LEU A 4 -12.50 -4.47 -10.39
CA LEU A 4 -11.08 -4.81 -10.38
C LEU A 4 -10.17 -3.67 -10.87
N VAL A 5 -10.61 -2.82 -11.81
CA VAL A 5 -9.81 -1.68 -12.29
C VAL A 5 -9.68 -0.61 -11.21
N ASP A 6 -10.74 -0.41 -10.41
CA ASP A 6 -10.76 0.52 -9.29
C ASP A 6 -9.85 0.05 -8.15
N GLU A 7 -9.89 -1.25 -7.82
CA GLU A 7 -9.03 -1.85 -6.81
C GLU A 7 -7.53 -1.77 -7.14
N HIS A 8 -7.16 -1.92 -8.42
CA HIS A 8 -5.78 -1.72 -8.86
C HIS A 8 -5.34 -0.25 -8.78
N ALA A 9 -6.26 0.71 -8.96
CA ALA A 9 -5.96 2.12 -8.74
C ALA A 9 -5.74 2.42 -7.26
N HIS A 10 -6.58 1.85 -6.38
CA HIS A 10 -6.40 1.94 -4.92
C HIS A 10 -5.09 1.31 -4.44
N LEU A 11 -4.70 0.16 -5.00
CA LEU A 11 -3.42 -0.46 -4.67
C LEU A 11 -2.23 0.42 -5.05
N ARG A 12 -2.26 1.05 -6.25
CA ARG A 12 -1.22 2.01 -6.66
C ARG A 12 -1.16 3.22 -5.73
N ALA A 13 -2.31 3.78 -5.37
CA ALA A 13 -2.38 4.89 -4.43
C ALA A 13 -1.81 4.50 -3.05
N ALA A 14 -2.11 3.29 -2.56
CA ALA A 14 -1.54 2.77 -1.32
C ALA A 14 -0.02 2.61 -1.39
N ASP A 15 0.52 2.13 -2.52
CA ASP A 15 1.97 2.04 -2.75
C ASP A 15 2.65 3.42 -2.75
N ASP A 16 2.02 4.41 -3.38
CA ASP A 16 2.54 5.79 -3.40
C ASP A 16 2.53 6.42 -2.00
N HIS A 17 1.44 6.23 -1.25
CA HIS A 17 1.36 6.69 0.15
C HIS A 17 2.42 6.04 1.02
N LEU A 18 2.68 4.74 0.88
CA LEU A 18 3.74 4.04 1.60
C LEU A 18 5.13 4.61 1.27
N ARG A 19 5.40 4.89 -0.01
CA ARG A 19 6.67 5.47 -0.44
C ARG A 19 6.89 6.86 0.16
N ILE A 20 5.84 7.69 0.18
CA ILE A 20 5.90 9.02 0.79
C ILE A 20 6.09 8.90 2.31
N ALA A 21 5.31 8.06 2.99
CA ALA A 21 5.41 7.87 4.43
C ALA A 21 6.80 7.40 4.86
N LEU A 22 7.39 6.44 4.15
CA LEU A 22 8.76 5.98 4.40
C LEU A 22 9.78 7.12 4.30
N ARG A 23 9.71 7.93 3.23
CA ARG A 23 10.61 9.09 3.06
C ARG A 23 10.48 10.09 4.21
N LEU A 24 9.26 10.37 4.64
CA LEU A 24 9.00 11.30 5.73
C LEU A 24 9.50 10.76 7.08
N VAL A 25 9.28 9.47 7.36
CA VAL A 25 9.79 8.81 8.57
C VAL A 25 11.31 8.89 8.60
N SER A 26 12.00 8.51 7.52
CA SER A 26 13.47 8.58 7.47
C SER A 26 13.99 10.01 7.64
N ALA A 27 13.33 11.00 7.01
CA ALA A 27 13.71 12.41 7.20
C ALA A 27 13.54 12.87 8.66
N GLN A 28 12.53 12.36 9.37
CA GLN A 28 12.32 12.66 10.78
C GLN A 28 13.33 11.94 11.69
N GLU A 29 13.69 10.69 11.37
CA GLU A 29 14.78 9.95 12.05
C GLU A 29 16.09 10.73 11.98
N ASP A 30 16.44 11.24 10.80
CA ASP A 30 17.63 12.08 10.60
C ASP A 30 17.59 13.37 11.41
N ARG A 31 16.41 14.01 11.50
CA ARG A 31 16.24 15.23 12.30
C ARG A 31 16.44 14.96 13.79
N VAL A 32 15.84 13.89 14.31
CA VAL A 32 16.03 13.46 15.71
C VAL A 32 17.50 13.15 15.97
N ALA A 33 18.15 12.39 15.08
CA ALA A 33 19.56 12.04 15.24
C ALA A 33 20.47 13.29 15.27
N ARG A 34 20.27 14.25 14.36
CA ARG A 34 21.00 15.52 14.36
C ARG A 34 20.72 16.36 15.61
N GLY A 35 19.46 16.43 16.04
CA GLY A 35 19.07 17.16 17.25
C GLY A 35 19.75 16.61 18.50
N ARG A 36 19.74 15.28 18.67
CA ARG A 36 20.44 14.59 19.76
C ARG A 36 21.94 14.87 19.72
N ALA A 37 22.57 14.78 18.55
CA ALA A 37 24.00 15.05 18.40
C ALA A 37 24.38 16.50 18.72
N ALA A 38 23.47 17.45 18.49
CA ALA A 38 23.63 18.86 18.83
C ALA A 38 23.27 19.17 20.30
N GLY A 39 22.88 18.17 21.11
CA GLY A 39 22.46 18.38 22.50
C GLY A 39 21.15 19.15 22.65
N LEU A 40 20.31 19.17 21.60
CA LEU A 40 19.00 19.81 21.64
C LEU A 40 17.98 18.91 22.36
N ASP A 41 16.98 19.54 22.98
CA ASP A 41 15.79 18.82 23.42
C ASP A 41 15.04 18.27 22.19
N THR A 42 14.82 16.96 22.18
CA THR A 42 14.24 16.23 21.06
C THR A 42 12.98 15.45 21.45
N GLU A 43 12.46 15.60 22.68
CA GLU A 43 11.34 14.78 23.19
C GLU A 43 10.12 14.81 22.26
N LEU A 44 9.66 16.02 21.90
CA LEU A 44 8.52 16.17 20.97
C LEU A 44 8.82 15.62 19.56
N SER A 45 10.06 15.74 19.09
CA SER A 45 10.45 15.21 17.77
C SER A 45 10.48 13.68 17.75
N GLU A 46 10.81 13.06 18.89
CA GLU A 46 10.77 11.62 19.09
C GLU A 46 9.34 11.10 19.22
N GLU A 47 8.48 11.81 19.94
CA GLU A 47 7.05 11.48 20.02
C GLU A 47 6.40 11.53 18.63
N LEU A 48 6.67 12.59 17.86
CA LEU A 48 6.23 12.70 16.48
C LEU A 48 6.72 11.52 15.64
N LEU A 49 8.00 11.14 15.78
CA LEU A 49 8.56 9.99 15.06
C LEU A 49 7.84 8.69 15.43
N CYS A 50 7.49 8.48 16.70
CA CYS A 50 6.69 7.34 17.15
C CYS A 50 5.30 7.34 16.49
N THR A 51 4.60 8.47 16.46
CA THR A 51 3.31 8.60 15.79
C THR A 51 3.42 8.31 14.29
N MET A 52 4.45 8.83 13.62
CA MET A 52 4.68 8.60 12.18
C MET A 52 4.93 7.11 11.88
N ARG A 53 5.66 6.40 12.74
CA ARG A 53 5.86 4.95 12.62
C ARG A 53 4.56 4.17 12.79
N ALA A 54 3.70 4.57 13.72
CA ALA A 54 2.38 3.96 13.88
C ALA A 54 1.48 4.16 12.65
N ILE A 55 1.50 5.37 12.06
CA ILE A 55 0.79 5.67 10.81
C ILE A 55 1.32 4.80 9.67
N LEU A 56 2.65 4.67 9.53
CA LEU A 56 3.26 3.82 8.52
C LEU A 56 2.81 2.36 8.66
N GLN A 57 2.76 1.81 9.88
CA GLN A 57 2.25 0.47 10.12
C GLN A 57 0.77 0.33 9.70
N SER A 58 -0.05 1.34 9.97
CA SER A 58 -1.46 1.37 9.53
C SER A 58 -1.58 1.34 7.99
N LEU A 59 -0.75 2.11 7.28
CA LEU A 59 -0.72 2.12 5.82
C LEU A 59 -0.30 0.75 5.24
N ILE A 60 0.68 0.07 5.87
CA ILE A 60 1.10 -1.27 5.46
C ILE A 60 -0.07 -2.26 5.64
N ALA A 61 -0.75 -2.20 6.78
CA ALA A 61 -1.91 -3.04 7.06
C ALA A 61 -3.04 -2.79 6.04
N HIS A 62 -3.30 -1.54 5.69
CA HIS A 62 -4.31 -1.16 4.70
C HIS A 62 -3.98 -1.69 3.30
N ARG A 63 -2.74 -1.51 2.84
CA ARG A 63 -2.26 -2.06 1.57
C ARG A 63 -2.43 -3.59 1.50
N ASN A 64 -2.07 -4.29 2.57
CA ASN A 64 -2.24 -5.74 2.66
C ASN A 64 -3.72 -6.17 2.62
N ALA A 65 -4.62 -5.38 3.22
CA ALA A 65 -6.05 -5.63 3.13
C ALA A 65 -6.58 -5.49 1.70
N ILE A 66 -6.12 -4.48 0.95
CA ILE A 66 -6.46 -4.30 -0.48
C ILE A 66 -5.96 -5.49 -1.30
N CYS A 67 -4.70 -5.93 -1.11
CA CYS A 67 -4.17 -7.11 -1.81
C CYS A 67 -5.03 -8.36 -1.58
N ARG A 68 -5.42 -8.63 -0.32
CA ARG A 68 -6.28 -9.76 0.00
C ARG A 68 -7.66 -9.64 -0.64
N ALA A 69 -8.24 -8.44 -0.70
CA ALA A 69 -9.53 -8.21 -1.36
C ALA A 69 -9.46 -8.56 -2.86
N ILE A 70 -8.42 -8.10 -3.54
CA ILE A 70 -8.17 -8.39 -4.96
C ILE A 70 -7.99 -9.90 -5.19
N GLU A 71 -7.21 -10.58 -4.35
CA GLU A 71 -6.97 -12.03 -4.46
C GLU A 71 -8.27 -12.83 -4.31
N VAL A 72 -9.11 -12.47 -3.33
CA VAL A 72 -10.41 -13.13 -3.10
C VAL A 72 -11.36 -12.91 -4.29
N GLU A 73 -11.44 -11.69 -4.83
CA GLU A 73 -12.27 -11.41 -6.01
C GLU A 73 -11.74 -12.16 -7.26
N GLY A 74 -10.42 -12.27 -7.42
CA GLY A 74 -9.78 -13.02 -8.51
C GLY A 74 -10.02 -14.53 -8.46
N GLN A 75 -10.19 -15.10 -7.26
CA GLN A 75 -10.45 -16.53 -7.06
C GLN A 75 -11.95 -16.89 -7.11
N SER A 76 -12.84 -15.91 -7.21
CA SER A 76 -14.29 -16.10 -7.33
C SER A 76 -14.66 -17.03 -8.51
N PRO A 77 -15.58 -17.99 -8.33
CA PRO A 77 -16.07 -18.87 -9.40
C PRO A 77 -16.58 -18.10 -10.62
N CYS A 78 -17.16 -16.91 -10.40
CA CYS A 78 -17.66 -16.04 -11.47
C CYS A 78 -16.54 -15.42 -12.31
N ALA A 79 -15.36 -15.19 -11.72
CA ALA A 79 -14.18 -14.66 -12.42
C ALA A 79 -13.45 -15.77 -13.22
N ARG A 80 -13.34 -16.99 -12.66
CA ARG A 80 -12.79 -18.17 -13.38
C ARG A 80 -13.63 -18.53 -14.61
N ALA A 81 -14.95 -18.49 -14.50
CA ALA A 81 -15.86 -18.76 -15.64
C ALA A 81 -15.68 -17.74 -16.79
N LYS A 82 -15.44 -16.46 -16.46
CA LYS A 82 -15.21 -15.40 -17.47
C LYS A 82 -13.86 -15.51 -18.17
N SER A 83 -12.82 -15.95 -17.46
CA SER A 83 -11.50 -16.20 -18.05
C SER A 83 -11.51 -17.41 -19.00
N ALA A 84 -12.23 -18.48 -18.63
CA ALA A 84 -12.43 -19.65 -19.49
C ALA A 84 -13.28 -19.33 -20.75
N ALA A 85 -14.31 -18.48 -20.62
CA ALA A 85 -15.11 -18.05 -21.77
C ALA A 85 -14.29 -17.19 -22.77
N HIS A 86 -13.36 -16.36 -22.28
CA HIS A 86 -12.53 -15.51 -23.13
C HIS A 86 -11.43 -16.29 -23.88
N SER A 87 -10.92 -17.40 -23.31
CA SER A 87 -9.94 -18.27 -23.98
C SER A 87 -10.59 -19.18 -25.03
N ILE A 88 -11.86 -19.56 -24.84
CA ILE A 88 -12.63 -20.33 -25.84
C ILE A 88 -12.94 -19.47 -27.07
N ASN A 89 -13.33 -18.20 -26.89
CA ASN A 89 -13.68 -17.33 -28.03
C ASN A 89 -12.48 -16.97 -28.93
N ARG A 90 -11.24 -16.99 -28.42
CA ARG A 90 -10.03 -16.81 -29.23
C ARG A 90 -9.63 -18.02 -30.07
N ARG A 91 -10.11 -19.23 -29.74
CA ARG A 91 -9.82 -20.45 -30.52
C ARG A 91 -10.82 -20.70 -31.66
N VAL A 92 -11.99 -20.06 -31.63
CA VAL A 92 -13.04 -20.25 -32.64
C VAL A 92 -12.97 -19.20 -33.75
N THR A 93 -12.12 -18.18 -33.59
CA THR A 93 -11.98 -17.05 -34.52
C THR A 93 -10.61 -16.97 -35.21
N ALA A 94 -9.77 -18.00 -35.07
CA ALA A 94 -8.50 -18.18 -35.77
C ALA A 94 -8.57 -19.45 -36.63
#